data_AF-A0A3L7Y0P4-F1
#
_entry.id   AF-A0A3L7Y0P4-F1
#
_cell.length_a   1.000
_cell.length_b   1.000
_cell.length_c   1.000
_cell.angle_alpha   90.00
_cell.angle_beta   90.00
_cell.angle_gamma   90.00
#
_symmetry.space_group_name_H-M   'P 1'
#
loop_
_entity.id
_entity.type
_entity.pdbx_description
1 polymer ?
#
loop_
_entity_poly.entity_id
_entity_poly.type
_entity_poly.pdbx_seq_one_letter_code
_entity_poly.pdbx_strand_id
1 'polypeptide(L)'
;MSERETESPPLESDRPNEHATGTGSLGSKSAYFALFSQIGITLLVANLGGALLGRWVDSLLNSGPIFLIVGFIGGFVVGALGAAQIVARGLKQFDAQDAIEKAARLARRRAESEDKELR
;
A
#
# COMPACT_ATOMS: atom_id res chain seq x y z
N MET A 1 15.29 -0.54 62.59
CA MET A 1 15.08 0.52 61.57
C MET A 1 15.25 -0.18 60.23
N SER A 2 14.17 -0.24 59.45
CA SER A 2 13.98 -1.18 58.34
C SER A 2 14.29 -0.48 57.02
N GLU A 3 15.43 -0.78 56.41
CA GLU A 3 15.76 -0.29 55.07
C GLU A 3 15.65 -1.44 54.08
N ARG A 4 14.44 -1.58 53.53
CA ARG A 4 14.23 -2.30 52.26
C ARG A 4 14.65 -1.34 51.16
N GLU A 5 15.90 -1.39 50.73
CA GLU A 5 16.28 -0.88 49.42
C GLU A 5 15.67 -1.83 48.38
N THR A 6 14.47 -1.48 47.93
CA THR A 6 13.92 -1.97 46.67
C THR A 6 14.78 -1.42 45.54
N GLU A 7 15.81 -2.19 45.18
CA GLU A 7 16.53 -2.04 43.92
C GLU A 7 15.51 -2.15 42.79
N SER A 8 15.07 -0.99 42.30
CA SER A 8 14.18 -0.90 41.16
C SER A 8 14.98 -1.29 39.93
N PRO A 9 14.47 -2.16 39.04
CA PRO A 9 15.19 -2.49 37.82
C PRO A 9 15.50 -1.19 37.06
N PRO A 10 16.71 -1.07 36.46
CA PRO A 10 17.06 0.10 35.69
C PRO A 10 15.97 0.33 34.64
N LEU A 11 15.42 1.54 34.63
CA LEU A 11 14.50 2.01 33.61
C LEU A 11 15.26 2.08 32.28
N GLU A 12 15.41 0.95 31.61
CA GLU A 12 15.77 0.86 30.20
C GLU A 12 14.57 1.37 29.39
N SER A 13 14.43 2.69 29.31
CA SER A 13 13.48 3.34 28.40
C SER A 13 14.08 4.53 27.67
N ASP A 14 15.40 4.60 27.56
CA ASP A 14 16.07 5.50 26.61
C ASP A 14 16.54 4.72 25.39
N ARG A 15 15.57 4.14 24.68
CA ARG A 15 15.71 4.01 23.23
C ARG A 15 15.10 5.28 22.65
N PRO A 16 15.90 6.26 22.22
CA PRO A 16 15.41 7.27 21.30
C PRO A 16 15.04 6.54 20.01
N ASN A 17 13.77 6.14 19.93
CA ASN A 17 12.97 5.97 18.74
C ASN A 17 13.80 5.95 17.44
N GLU A 18 14.27 4.75 17.10
CA GLU A 18 14.55 4.37 15.71
C GLU A 18 13.29 4.67 14.90
N HIS A 19 13.25 5.83 14.26
CA HIS A 19 12.67 6.10 12.95
C HIS A 19 12.98 7.56 12.57
N ALA A 20 14.26 7.92 12.66
CA ALA A 20 14.80 9.04 11.92
C ALA A 20 15.07 8.61 10.47
N THR A 21 14.02 8.19 9.75
CA THR A 21 14.04 8.24 8.28
C THR A 21 13.48 9.60 7.90
N GLY A 22 14.37 10.59 7.93
CA GLY A 22 14.14 11.96 7.50
C GLY A 22 13.94 12.09 5.99
N THR A 23 12.93 11.40 5.45
CA THR A 23 12.38 11.67 4.11
C THR A 23 10.85 11.69 4.21
N GLY A 24 10.33 12.84 4.63
CA GLY A 24 8.94 13.24 4.40
C GLY A 24 7.97 12.98 5.55
N SER A 25 7.91 13.85 6.57
CA SER A 25 6.69 13.99 7.39
C SER A 25 5.65 14.94 6.78
N LEU A 26 5.82 15.29 5.50
CA LEU A 26 4.71 15.48 4.56
C LEU A 26 4.03 14.13 4.17
N GLY A 27 4.47 12.99 4.72
CA GLY A 27 4.44 11.67 4.09
C GLY A 27 3.36 10.66 4.48
N SER A 28 2.29 11.03 5.17
CA SER A 28 1.10 10.14 5.25
C SER A 28 0.00 10.61 4.30
N LYS A 29 -0.41 11.88 4.39
CA LYS A 29 -1.45 12.45 3.50
C LYS A 29 -1.01 12.54 2.04
N SER A 30 0.27 12.87 1.77
CA SER A 30 0.77 12.92 0.39
C SER A 30 0.89 11.53 -0.24
N ALA A 31 1.18 10.50 0.55
CA ALA A 31 1.23 9.12 0.08
C ALA A 31 -0.17 8.61 -0.34
N TYR A 32 -1.20 8.88 0.46
CA TYR A 32 -2.59 8.60 0.07
C TYR A 32 -3.02 9.40 -1.15
N PHE A 33 -2.64 10.68 -1.22
CA PHE A 33 -2.93 11.53 -2.38
C PHE A 33 -2.25 11.01 -3.65
N ALA A 34 -0.99 10.57 -3.57
CA ALA A 34 -0.27 9.99 -4.70
C ALA A 34 -0.93 8.69 -5.18
N LEU A 35 -1.32 7.81 -4.25
CA LEU A 35 -2.02 6.56 -4.59
C LEU A 35 -3.38 6.84 -5.25
N PHE A 36 -4.16 7.75 -4.66
CA PHE A 36 -5.47 8.13 -5.19
C PHE A 36 -5.35 8.82 -6.55
N SER A 37 -4.37 9.71 -6.71
CA SER A 37 -4.07 10.38 -7.97
C SER A 37 -3.64 9.37 -9.03
N GLN A 38 -2.78 8.40 -8.69
CA GLN A 38 -2.38 7.34 -9.61
C GLN A 38 -3.57 6.50 -10.07
N ILE A 39 -4.46 6.12 -9.14
CA ILE A 39 -5.69 5.39 -9.45
C ILE A 39 -6.61 6.22 -10.36
N GLY A 40 -6.83 7.49 -9.99
CA GLY A 40 -7.66 8.43 -10.73
C GLY A 40 -7.12 8.71 -12.14
N ILE A 41 -5.82 8.94 -12.29
CA ILE A 41 -5.14 9.15 -13.57
C ILE A 41 -5.22 7.88 -14.42
N THR A 42 -5.02 6.69 -13.83
CA THR A 42 -5.14 5.42 -14.56
C THR A 42 -6.55 5.26 -15.14
N LEU A 43 -7.58 5.52 -14.33
CA LEU A 43 -8.97 5.50 -14.77
C LEU A 43 -9.23 6.56 -15.85
N LEU A 44 -8.72 7.77 -15.66
CA LEU A 44 -8.90 8.88 -16.59
C LEU A 44 -8.27 8.56 -17.95
N VAL A 45 -7.02 8.08 -17.97
CA VAL A 45 -6.29 7.74 -19.19
C VAL A 45 -6.96 6.57 -19.91
N ALA A 46 -7.38 5.53 -19.19
CA ALA A 46 -8.10 4.40 -19.79
C ALA A 46 -9.44 4.83 -20.39
N ASN A 47 -10.19 5.67 -19.68
CA ASN A 47 -11.49 6.14 -20.13
C ASN A 47 -11.38 7.12 -21.32
N LEU A 48 -10.55 8.16 -21.22
CA LEU A 48 -10.29 9.08 -22.35
C LEU A 48 -9.70 8.34 -23.54
N GLY A 49 -8.78 7.40 -23.32
CA GLY A 49 -8.21 6.57 -24.38
C GLY A 49 -9.28 5.74 -25.10
N GLY A 50 -10.17 5.10 -24.34
CA GLY A 50 -11.31 4.35 -24.89
C GLY A 50 -12.29 5.23 -25.65
N ALA A 51 -12.64 6.39 -25.11
CA ALA A 51 -13.55 7.35 -25.76
C ALA A 51 -12.93 7.94 -27.04
N LEU A 52 -11.64 8.26 -27.03
CA LEU A 52 -10.93 8.80 -28.19
C LEU A 52 -10.79 7.76 -29.30
N LEU A 53 -10.44 6.52 -28.95
CA LEU A 53 -10.44 5.39 -29.90
C LEU A 53 -11.83 5.16 -30.47
N GLY A 54 -12.86 5.19 -29.61
CA GLY A 54 -14.25 5.07 -30.03
C GLY A 54 -14.68 6.16 -31.01
N ARG A 55 -14.30 7.42 -30.73
CA ARG A 55 -14.55 8.55 -31.62
C ARG A 55 -13.82 8.44 -32.95
N TRP A 56 -12.59 7.94 -32.94
CA TRP A 56 -11.83 7.70 -34.15
C TRP A 56 -12.52 6.65 -35.02
N VAL A 57 -12.93 5.52 -34.44
CA VAL A 57 -13.69 4.46 -35.13
C VAL A 57 -15.03 4.99 -35.67
N ASP A 58 -15.76 5.77 -34.87
CA ASP A 58 -17.00 6.43 -35.29
C ASP A 58 -16.79 7.31 -36.53
N SER A 59 -15.66 8.04 -36.59
CA SER A 59 -15.33 8.90 -37.73
C SER A 59 -14.97 8.09 -38.98
N LEU A 60 -14.39 6.89 -38.84
CA LEU A 60 -14.08 6.01 -39.98
C LEU A 60 -15.33 5.36 -40.56
N LEU A 61 -16.27 4.96 -39.71
CA LEU A 61 -17.47 4.21 -40.11
C LEU A 61 -18.70 5.09 -40.37
N ASN A 62 -18.59 6.40 -40.11
CA ASN A 62 -19.68 7.39 -40.18
C ASN A 62 -20.90 7.01 -39.33
N SER A 63 -20.66 6.31 -38.21
CA SER A 63 -21.67 5.65 -37.36
C SER A 63 -22.37 6.59 -36.36
N GLY A 64 -22.13 7.90 -36.42
CA GLY A 64 -22.54 8.81 -35.35
C GLY A 64 -21.66 8.63 -34.09
N PRO A 65 -22.16 8.87 -32.86
CA PRO A 65 -21.37 8.80 -31.63
C PRO A 65 -21.44 7.43 -30.90
N ILE A 66 -21.66 6.32 -31.62
CA ILE A 66 -21.95 5.01 -31.01
C ILE A 66 -20.70 4.36 -30.43
N PHE A 67 -19.62 4.24 -31.21
CA PHE A 67 -18.37 3.66 -30.76
C PHE A 67 -17.67 4.53 -29.72
N LEU A 68 -17.90 5.85 -29.70
CA LEU A 68 -17.48 6.73 -28.61
C LEU A 68 -18.12 6.30 -27.29
N ILE A 69 -19.44 6.08 -27.26
CA ILE A 69 -20.15 5.66 -26.04
C ILE A 69 -19.67 4.28 -25.59
N VAL A 70 -19.58 3.33 -26.52
CA VAL A 70 -19.08 1.98 -26.22
C VAL A 70 -17.62 2.02 -25.75
N GLY A 71 -16.79 2.83 -26.39
CA GLY A 71 -15.39 3.04 -26.03
C GLY A 71 -15.21 3.72 -24.68
N PHE A 72 -16.07 4.68 -24.34
CA PHE A 72 -16.11 5.33 -23.03
C PHE A 72 -16.48 4.33 -21.92
N ILE A 73 -17.56 3.56 -22.12
CA ILE A 73 -17.99 2.54 -21.16
C ILE A 73 -16.92 1.45 -21.02
N GLY A 74 -16.37 0.97 -22.14
CA GLY A 74 -15.30 -0.03 -22.15
C GLY A 74 -14.03 0.48 -21.46
N GLY A 75 -13.61 1.70 -21.77
CA GLY A 75 -12.47 2.37 -21.14
C GLY A 75 -12.68 2.58 -19.64
N PHE A 76 -13.90 2.92 -19.21
CA PHE A 76 -14.26 3.02 -17.80
C PHE A 76 -14.15 1.67 -17.07
N VAL A 77 -14.71 0.60 -17.64
CA VAL A 77 -14.63 -0.75 -17.04
C VAL A 77 -13.18 -1.21 -16.94
N VAL A 78 -12.39 -1.07 -18.01
CA VAL A 78 -10.96 -1.42 -18.01
C VAL A 78 -10.18 -0.58 -16.98
N GLY A 79 -10.43 0.71 -16.92
CA GLY A 79 -9.80 1.60 -15.94
C GLY A 79 -10.18 1.27 -14.49
N ALA A 80 -11.44 0.90 -14.24
CA ALA A 80 -11.92 0.49 -12.91
C ALA A 80 -11.27 -0.84 -12.48
N LEU A 81 -11.12 -1.79 -13.39
CA LEU A 81 -10.38 -3.04 -13.13
C LEU A 81 -8.90 -2.77 -12.85
N GLY A 82 -8.27 -1.87 -13.61
CA GLY A 82 -6.89 -1.45 -13.38
C GLY A 82 -6.70 -0.81 -12.00
N ALA A 83 -7.61 0.07 -11.60
CA ALA A 83 -7.67 0.65 -10.26
C ALA A 83 -7.80 -0.42 -9.17
N ALA A 84 -8.76 -1.33 -9.31
CA ALA A 84 -8.98 -2.43 -8.36
C ALA A 84 -7.74 -3.33 -8.23
N GLN A 85 -7.03 -3.58 -9.33
CA GLN A 85 -5.80 -4.37 -9.33
C GLN A 85 -4.64 -3.66 -8.63
N ILE A 86 -4.51 -2.33 -8.76
CA ILE A 86 -3.51 -1.54 -8.02
C ILE A 86 -3.80 -1.60 -6.52
N VAL A 87 -5.07 -1.45 -6.13
CA VAL A 87 -5.49 -1.54 -4.72
C VAL A 87 -5.22 -2.94 -4.15
N ALA A 88 -5.59 -4.00 -4.88
CA ALA A 88 -5.36 -5.37 -4.46
C ALA A 88 -3.87 -5.72 -4.32
N ARG A 89 -3.03 -5.21 -5.24
CA ARG A 89 -1.57 -5.34 -5.15
C ARG A 89 -1.03 -4.61 -3.92
N GLY A 90 -1.53 -3.40 -3.64
CA GLY A 90 -1.18 -2.65 -2.45
C GLY A 90 -1.50 -3.42 -1.17
N LEU A 91 -2.71 -3.95 -1.03
CA LEU A 91 -3.13 -4.76 0.12
C LEU A 91 -2.23 -5.98 0.34
N LYS A 92 -1.96 -6.73 -0.74
CA LYS A 92 -1.11 -7.93 -0.68
C LYS A 92 0.32 -7.65 -0.22
N GLN A 93 0.83 -6.45 -0.50
CA GLN A 93 2.17 -6.04 -0.11
C GLN A 93 2.27 -5.67 1.38
N PHE A 94 1.18 -5.23 2.00
CA PHE A 94 1.11 -5.03 3.45
C PHE A 94 1.05 -6.36 4.19
N ASP A 95 0.18 -7.29 3.76
CA ASP A 95 0.06 -8.62 4.36
C ASP A 95 1.40 -9.40 4.33
N ALA A 96 2.16 -9.26 3.23
CA ALA A 96 3.46 -9.89 3.10
C ALA A 96 4.50 -9.35 4.10
N GLN A 97 4.49 -8.05 4.39
CA GLN A 97 5.41 -7.46 5.38
C GLN A 97 5.08 -7.92 6.80
N ASP A 98 3.80 -7.94 7.16
CA ASP A 98 3.35 -8.43 8.47
C ASP A 98 3.70 -9.90 8.68
N ALA A 99 3.60 -10.72 7.64
CA ALA A 99 3.98 -12.13 7.69
C ALA A 99 5.49 -12.32 7.94
N ILE A 100 6.33 -11.51 7.28
CA ILE A 100 7.79 -11.54 7.46
C ILE A 100 8.16 -11.11 8.88
N GLU A 101 7.54 -10.06 9.40
CA GLU A 101 7.81 -9.58 10.75
C GLU A 101 7.38 -10.60 11.82
N LYS A 102 6.22 -11.24 11.65
CA LYS A 102 5.78 -12.34 12.53
C LYS A 102 6.76 -13.51 12.49
N ALA A 103 7.25 -13.89 11.31
CA ALA A 103 8.24 -14.95 11.17
C ALA A 103 9.56 -14.61 11.90
N ALA A 104 10.03 -13.37 11.80
CA ALA A 104 11.23 -12.91 12.50
C ALA A 104 11.06 -12.92 14.03
N ARG A 105 9.88 -12.52 14.53
CA ARG A 105 9.55 -12.59 15.97
C ARG A 105 9.53 -14.03 16.48
N LEU A 106 8.98 -14.97 15.71
CA LEU A 106 8.95 -16.40 16.06
C LEU A 106 10.35 -17.02 16.05
N ALA A 107 11.21 -16.65 15.10
CA ALA A 107 12.59 -17.11 15.06
C ALA A 107 13.38 -16.66 16.30
N ARG A 108 13.21 -15.40 16.73
CA ARG A 108 13.82 -14.89 17.97
C ARG A 108 13.33 -15.64 19.21
N ARG A 109 12.02 -15.90 19.29
CA ARG A 109 11.42 -16.66 20.40
C ARG A 109 11.95 -18.10 20.48
N ARG A 110 12.16 -18.76 19.34
CA ARG A 110 12.74 -20.11 19.29
C ARG A 110 14.18 -20.13 19.78
N ALA A 111 15.00 -19.19 19.32
CA ALA A 111 16.39 -19.07 19.76
C ALA A 111 16.47 -18.78 21.28
N GLU A 112 15.57 -17.96 21.80
CA GLU A 112 15.48 -17.67 23.24
C GLU A 112 15.01 -18.88 24.06
N SER A 113 14.13 -19.73 23.52
CA SER A 113 13.73 -20.98 24.19
C SER A 113 14.83 -22.04 24.17
N GLU A 114 15.58 -22.19 23.08
CA GLU A 114 16.70 -23.15 22.99
C GLU A 114 17.85 -22.77 23.92
N ASP A 115 18.19 -21.48 24.04
CA ASP A 115 19.23 -21.00 24.95
C ASP A 115 18.87 -21.25 26.43
N LYS A 116 17.57 -21.24 26.74
CA LYS A 116 17.04 -21.46 28.10
C LYS A 116 16.93 -22.94 28.48
N GLU A 117 16.88 -23.85 27.51
CA GLU A 117 16.90 -25.30 27.76
C GLU A 117 18.33 -25.87 27.87
N LEU A 118 19.34 -25.13 27.40
CA LEU A 118 20.76 -25.51 27.44
C LEU A 118 21.52 -25.00 28.67
N ARG A 119 20.88 -24.19 29.53
CA ARG A 119 21.41 -23.64 30.79
C ARG A 119 20.77 -24.31 32.00
#